data_AF-A0A4S8VL01-F1
#
_entry.id   AF-A0A4S8VL01-F1
#
_cell.length_a   1.000
_cell.length_b   1.000
_cell.length_c   1.000
_cell.angle_alpha   90.00
_cell.angle_beta   90.00
_cell.angle_gamma   90.00
#
_symmetry.space_group_name_H-M   'P 1'
#
loop_
_entity.id
_entity.type
_entity.pdbx_description
1 polymer ?
#
loop_
_entity_poly.entity_id
_entity_poly.type
_entity_poly.pdbx_seq_one_letter_code
_entity_poly.pdbx_strand_id
1 'polypeptide(L)'
;MTTTAATTPIKADTPAPATSPPRPLLTRLHLWLRLWTLKLTIRTLLSTVRFFKIKGYGTLQPTYRKTYPIGARLMNEVWIPSSWKPGQSLPLYIDIHGGGFALGDPFHDDGWCNYLAEKQNICVVSCDYRKSPGYYFPTQTNDLVEIITSILDDETLPVDKSKICIGGFSAGGNLSLSVVQDRQLQGKIKGLCLWYPSTDFS
;
A
#
# COMPACT_ATOMS: atom_id res chain seq x y z
N MET A 1 39.96 29.75 -17.91
CA MET A 1 40.03 29.62 -16.45
C MET A 1 38.65 29.19 -15.98
N THR A 2 38.49 27.90 -15.69
CA THR A 2 37.19 27.27 -15.40
C THR A 2 37.10 27.11 -13.89
N THR A 3 36.25 27.90 -13.24
CA THR A 3 36.03 27.85 -11.79
C THR A 3 35.08 26.71 -11.46
N THR A 4 35.64 25.61 -10.97
CA THR A 4 34.90 24.48 -10.38
C THR A 4 34.38 24.92 -9.02
N ALA A 5 33.06 25.13 -8.90
CA ALA A 5 32.43 25.34 -7.60
C ALA A 5 32.39 24.01 -6.84
N ALA A 6 33.14 23.91 -5.75
CA ALA A 6 33.10 22.78 -4.84
C ALA A 6 31.76 22.77 -4.10
N THR A 7 30.90 21.81 -4.41
CA THR A 7 29.67 21.56 -3.66
C THR A 7 30.05 20.88 -2.35
N THR A 8 30.08 21.63 -1.26
CA THR A 8 30.27 21.08 0.09
C THR A 8 29.09 20.15 0.41
N PRO A 9 29.33 18.90 0.84
CA PRO A 9 28.24 18.01 1.22
C PRO A 9 27.57 18.57 2.47
N ILE A 10 26.28 18.91 2.35
CA ILE A 10 25.43 19.26 3.49
C ILE A 10 25.32 18.00 4.33
N LYS A 11 26.04 17.98 5.46
CA LYS A 11 25.88 16.97 6.49
C LYS A 11 24.50 17.23 7.10
N ALA A 12 23.50 16.47 6.66
CA ALA A 12 22.20 16.48 7.29
C ALA A 12 22.41 16.00 8.73
N ASP A 13 22.38 16.93 9.69
CA ASP A 13 22.26 16.60 11.10
C ASP A 13 20.91 15.91 11.26
N THR A 14 20.87 14.59 11.19
CA THR A 14 19.65 13.82 11.41
C THR A 14 19.22 14.11 12.85
N PRO A 15 18.13 14.86 13.09
CA PRO A 15 17.69 15.13 14.44
C PRO A 15 17.39 13.79 15.11
N ALA A 16 17.76 13.65 16.39
CA ALA A 16 17.37 12.48 17.17
C ALA A 16 15.84 12.29 17.05
N PRO A 17 15.35 11.04 16.94
CA PRO A 17 13.91 10.80 16.82
C PRO A 17 13.16 11.51 17.95
N ALA A 18 12.07 12.20 17.63
CA ALA A 18 11.23 12.84 18.64
C ALA A 18 10.70 11.75 19.59
N THR A 19 11.23 11.70 20.82
CA THR A 19 10.75 10.77 21.85
C THR A 19 9.70 11.48 22.69
N SER A 20 8.44 11.06 22.53
CA SER A 20 7.38 11.46 23.46
C SER A 20 7.24 10.40 24.54
N PRO A 21 7.09 10.77 25.83
CA PRO A 21 6.78 9.79 26.86
C PRO A 21 5.46 9.08 26.51
N PRO A 22 5.31 7.79 26.84
CA PRO A 22 4.10 7.07 26.56
C PRO A 22 2.92 7.76 27.26
N ARG A 23 1.81 7.94 26.54
CA ARG A 23 0.59 8.50 27.12
C ARG A 23 0.12 7.64 28.32
N PRO A 24 -0.55 8.25 29.32
CA PRO A 24 -1.06 7.51 30.48
C PRO A 24 -1.89 6.28 30.08
N LEU A 25 -1.84 5.23 30.90
CA LEU A 25 -2.51 3.95 30.60
C LEU A 25 -4.00 4.13 30.30
N LEU A 26 -4.71 4.94 31.09
CA LEU A 26 -6.14 5.22 30.88
C LEU A 26 -6.40 5.92 29.54
N THR A 27 -5.53 6.85 29.13
CA THR A 27 -5.62 7.47 27.81
C THR A 27 -5.41 6.46 26.70
N ARG A 28 -4.42 5.57 26.84
CA ARG A 28 -4.17 4.50 25.87
C ARG A 28 -5.35 3.53 25.78
N LEU A 29 -5.93 3.13 26.91
CA LEU A 29 -7.11 2.28 26.95
C LEU A 29 -8.32 2.96 26.30
N HIS A 30 -8.55 4.24 26.61
CA HIS A 30 -9.62 5.03 25.99
C HIS A 30 -9.46 5.13 24.47
N LEU A 31 -8.25 5.43 23.99
CA LEU A 31 -7.95 5.48 22.55
C LEU A 31 -8.11 4.11 21.88
N TRP A 32 -7.65 3.06 22.54
CA TRP A 32 -7.82 1.68 22.07
C TRP A 32 -9.30 1.34 21.93
N LEU A 33 -10.12 1.63 22.95
CA LEU A 33 -11.57 1.41 22.92
C LEU A 33 -12.21 2.21 21.77
N ARG A 34 -11.91 3.51 21.65
CA ARG A 34 -12.45 4.35 20.57
C ARG A 34 -12.09 3.83 19.19
N LEU A 35 -10.84 3.40 19.00
CA LEU A 35 -10.40 2.84 17.72
C LEU A 35 -11.13 1.54 17.41
N TRP A 36 -11.28 0.63 18.38
CA TRP A 36 -12.02 -0.61 18.15
C TRP A 36 -13.51 -0.39 17.92
N THR A 37 -14.14 0.57 18.62
CA THR A 37 -15.50 0.99 18.33
C THR A 37 -15.60 1.50 16.89
N LEU A 38 -14.70 2.39 16.46
CA LEU A 38 -14.67 2.89 15.09
C LEU A 38 -14.50 1.75 14.06
N LYS A 39 -13.55 0.82 14.30
CA LYS A 39 -13.33 -0.35 13.45
C LYS A 39 -14.58 -1.21 13.33
N LEU A 40 -15.25 -1.47 14.45
CA LEU A 40 -16.47 -2.27 14.47
C LEU A 40 -17.61 -1.55 13.74
N THR A 41 -17.81 -0.26 13.99
CA THR A 41 -18.85 0.54 13.32
C THR A 41 -18.65 0.57 11.81
N ILE A 42 -17.42 0.85 11.35
CA ILE A 42 -17.11 0.87 9.92
C ILE A 42 -17.29 -0.51 9.31
N ARG A 43 -16.77 -1.57 9.94
CA ARG A 43 -16.90 -2.94 9.43
C ARG A 43 -18.35 -3.36 9.31
N THR A 44 -19.18 -3.09 10.33
CA THR A 44 -20.60 -3.40 10.30
C THR A 44 -21.30 -2.61 9.21
N LEU A 45 -21.05 -1.30 9.11
CA LEU A 45 -21.62 -0.45 8.05
C LEU A 45 -21.28 -0.97 6.65
N LEU A 46 -20.00 -1.23 6.37
CA LEU A 46 -19.56 -1.72 5.06
C LEU A 46 -20.11 -3.12 4.76
N SER A 47 -20.20 -3.99 5.77
CA SER A 47 -20.79 -5.32 5.64
C SER A 47 -22.29 -5.22 5.34
N THR A 48 -23.01 -4.30 5.96
CA THR A 48 -24.42 -4.00 5.68
C THR A 48 -24.61 -3.46 4.26
N VAL A 49 -23.80 -2.48 3.84
CA VAL A 49 -23.80 -1.94 2.46
C VAL A 49 -23.59 -3.06 1.44
N ARG A 50 -22.64 -3.96 1.69
CA ARG A 50 -22.35 -5.12 0.84
C ARG A 50 -23.52 -6.12 0.83
N PHE A 51 -24.10 -6.42 1.99
CA PHE A 51 -25.24 -7.34 2.11
C PHE A 51 -26.45 -6.85 1.31
N PHE A 52 -26.73 -5.55 1.36
CA PHE A 52 -27.82 -4.94 0.59
C PHE A 52 -27.46 -4.67 -0.88
N LYS A 53 -26.26 -5.09 -1.34
CA LYS A 53 -25.77 -4.92 -2.73
C LYS A 53 -25.98 -3.50 -3.26
N ILE A 54 -25.73 -2.49 -2.43
CA ILE A 54 -25.86 -1.09 -2.84
C ILE A 54 -24.92 -0.89 -4.04
N LYS A 55 -25.50 -0.43 -5.15
CA LYS A 55 -24.90 -0.44 -6.48
C LYS A 55 -23.53 0.26 -6.48
N GLY A 56 -22.47 -0.46 -6.86
CA GLY A 56 -21.12 0.09 -7.06
C GLY A 56 -20.08 -0.29 -6.01
N TYR A 57 -20.46 -0.88 -4.86
CA TYR A 57 -19.50 -1.28 -3.82
C TYR A 57 -19.43 -2.81 -3.65
N GLY A 58 -18.23 -3.38 -3.79
CA GLY A 58 -17.99 -4.82 -3.58
C GLY A 58 -18.60 -5.75 -4.64
N THR A 59 -18.95 -5.23 -5.82
CA THR A 59 -19.44 -6.02 -6.96
C THR A 59 -18.33 -6.47 -7.90
N LEU A 60 -17.21 -5.74 -7.93
CA LEU A 60 -16.05 -6.11 -8.71
C LEU A 60 -15.34 -7.29 -8.04
N GLN A 61 -14.63 -8.09 -8.83
CA GLN A 61 -13.80 -9.17 -8.34
C GLN A 61 -12.47 -9.12 -9.07
N PRO A 62 -11.34 -9.33 -8.36
CA PRO A 62 -10.05 -9.44 -9.01
C PRO A 62 -10.02 -10.66 -9.92
N THR A 63 -9.09 -10.67 -10.88
CA THR A 63 -8.84 -11.83 -11.75
C THR A 63 -8.53 -13.06 -10.91
N TYR A 64 -7.69 -12.90 -9.89
CA TYR A 64 -7.47 -13.89 -8.85
C TYR A 64 -6.90 -13.25 -7.59
N ARG A 65 -6.90 -14.00 -6.49
CA ARG A 65 -6.23 -13.61 -5.26
C ARG A 65 -4.99 -14.46 -5.04
N LYS A 66 -3.92 -13.86 -4.52
CA LYS A 66 -2.63 -14.51 -4.33
C LYS A 66 -2.04 -14.22 -2.96
N THR A 67 -1.60 -15.28 -2.29
CA THR A 67 -0.83 -15.22 -1.06
C THR A 67 0.58 -15.71 -1.34
N TYR A 68 1.57 -14.89 -0.99
CA TYR A 68 2.98 -15.28 -1.06
C TYR A 68 3.37 -16.03 0.22
N PRO A 69 4.24 -17.04 0.16
CA PRO A 69 4.64 -17.87 1.31
C PRO A 69 5.67 -17.17 2.22
N ILE A 70 5.42 -15.91 2.55
CA ILE A 70 6.29 -15.01 3.33
C ILE A 70 5.51 -14.37 4.47
N GLY A 71 6.24 -13.90 5.49
CA GLY A 71 5.71 -13.09 6.58
C GLY A 71 4.37 -13.60 7.13
N ALA A 72 3.38 -12.70 7.16
CA ALA A 72 2.04 -12.96 7.69
C ALA A 72 1.08 -13.67 6.72
N ARG A 73 1.54 -14.10 5.53
CA ARG A 73 0.72 -14.77 4.50
C ARG A 73 -0.56 -13.99 4.16
N LEU A 74 -0.38 -12.72 3.86
CA LEU A 74 -1.46 -11.79 3.54
C LEU A 74 -2.02 -12.05 2.14
N MET A 75 -3.33 -11.79 1.96
CA MET A 75 -4.04 -12.04 0.72
C MET A 75 -4.00 -10.79 -0.16
N ASN A 76 -3.41 -10.90 -1.34
CA ASN A 76 -3.32 -9.81 -2.30
C ASN A 76 -4.28 -10.05 -3.47
N GLU A 77 -4.75 -8.99 -4.09
CA GLU A 77 -5.69 -9.05 -5.20
C GLU A 77 -5.00 -8.67 -6.50
N VAL A 78 -5.04 -9.58 -7.49
CA VAL A 78 -4.39 -9.40 -8.78
C VAL A 78 -5.43 -9.14 -9.85
N TRP A 79 -5.24 -8.03 -10.57
CA TRP A 79 -6.07 -7.59 -11.67
C TRP A 79 -5.25 -7.63 -12.96
N ILE A 80 -5.70 -8.43 -13.90
CA ILE A 80 -5.15 -8.53 -15.25
C ILE A 80 -6.27 -8.08 -16.20
N PRO A 81 -6.00 -7.15 -17.13
CA PRO A 81 -6.99 -6.69 -18.09
C PRO A 81 -7.58 -7.84 -18.90
N SER A 82 -8.89 -7.80 -19.12
CA SER A 82 -9.59 -8.75 -19.99
C SER A 82 -9.05 -8.78 -21.43
N SER A 83 -8.42 -7.70 -21.88
CA SER A 83 -7.78 -7.59 -23.20
C SER A 83 -6.40 -8.25 -23.31
N TRP A 84 -5.82 -8.72 -22.19
CA TRP A 84 -4.50 -9.35 -22.18
C TRP A 84 -4.48 -10.65 -22.99
N LYS A 85 -3.37 -10.88 -23.71
CA LYS A 85 -3.11 -12.09 -24.50
C LYS A 85 -1.79 -12.74 -24.10
N PRO A 86 -1.66 -14.08 -24.20
CA PRO A 86 -0.40 -14.77 -23.96
C PRO A 86 0.76 -14.17 -24.76
N GLY A 87 1.92 -13.99 -24.11
CA GLY A 87 3.11 -13.36 -24.70
C GLY A 87 3.17 -11.84 -24.55
N GLN A 88 2.11 -11.18 -24.08
CA GLN A 88 2.15 -9.77 -23.73
C GLN A 88 2.70 -9.55 -22.32
N SER A 89 3.54 -8.53 -22.18
CA SER A 89 4.07 -8.05 -20.92
C SER A 89 3.48 -6.66 -20.61
N LEU A 90 2.87 -6.51 -19.45
CA LEU A 90 2.11 -5.33 -19.05
C LEU A 90 2.91 -4.46 -18.06
N PRO A 91 2.71 -3.13 -18.04
CA PRO A 91 3.15 -2.32 -16.90
C PRO A 91 2.52 -2.86 -15.61
N LEU A 92 3.24 -2.73 -14.49
CA LEU A 92 2.77 -3.12 -13.17
C LEU A 92 2.46 -1.87 -12.34
N TYR A 93 1.26 -1.83 -11.77
CA TYR A 93 0.91 -0.90 -10.69
C TYR A 93 0.69 -1.69 -9.40
N ILE A 94 1.46 -1.35 -8.37
CA ILE A 94 1.32 -1.91 -7.03
C ILE A 94 0.47 -0.94 -6.23
N ASP A 95 -0.70 -1.40 -5.82
CA ASP A 95 -1.66 -0.62 -5.06
C ASP A 95 -1.54 -0.93 -3.56
N ILE A 96 -1.52 0.12 -2.74
CA ILE A 96 -1.54 0.03 -1.27
C ILE A 96 -2.75 0.81 -0.78
N HIS A 97 -3.71 0.08 -0.19
CA HIS A 97 -4.96 0.68 0.24
C HIS A 97 -4.80 1.64 1.43
N GLY A 98 -5.72 2.60 1.51
CA GLY A 98 -5.81 3.54 2.64
C GLY A 98 -6.45 2.95 3.89
N GLY A 99 -6.81 3.82 4.84
CA GLY A 99 -7.51 3.42 6.08
C GLY A 99 -6.80 3.82 7.38
N GLY A 100 -5.97 4.86 7.36
CA GLY A 100 -5.32 5.38 8.57
C GLY A 100 -4.48 4.32 9.29
N PHE A 101 -3.86 3.38 8.55
CA PHE A 101 -3.04 2.27 9.04
C PHE A 101 -3.76 1.24 9.93
N ALA A 102 -5.03 1.48 10.25
CA ALA A 102 -5.82 0.72 11.22
C ALA A 102 -7.08 0.08 10.61
N LEU A 103 -7.54 0.61 9.49
CA LEU A 103 -8.69 0.18 8.72
C LEU A 103 -8.22 -0.17 7.30
N GLY A 104 -9.13 -0.66 6.49
CA GLY A 104 -8.84 -0.91 5.09
C GLY A 104 -8.56 -2.39 4.81
N ASP A 105 -8.77 -2.78 3.57
CA ASP A 105 -8.47 -4.06 2.94
C ASP A 105 -8.36 -3.77 1.43
N PRO A 106 -7.67 -4.62 0.64
CA PRO A 106 -7.49 -4.40 -0.80
C PRO A 106 -8.77 -4.06 -1.56
N PHE A 107 -9.88 -4.72 -1.19
CA PHE A 107 -11.15 -4.56 -1.90
C PHE A 107 -11.72 -3.13 -1.89
N HIS A 108 -11.26 -2.27 -0.98
CA HIS A 108 -11.70 -0.87 -0.96
C HIS A 108 -11.25 -0.08 -2.19
N ASP A 109 -10.16 -0.53 -2.82
CA ASP A 109 -9.58 0.13 -3.98
C ASP A 109 -9.94 -0.63 -5.29
N ASP A 110 -10.85 -1.62 -5.23
CA ASP A 110 -11.31 -2.43 -6.38
C ASP A 110 -11.70 -1.58 -7.59
N GLY A 111 -12.44 -0.50 -7.37
CA GLY A 111 -12.89 0.39 -8.44
C GLY A 111 -11.71 1.04 -9.18
N TRP A 112 -10.68 1.44 -8.44
CA TRP A 112 -9.45 2.03 -8.97
C TRP A 112 -8.58 0.98 -9.66
N CYS A 113 -8.37 -0.16 -9.01
CA CYS A 113 -7.58 -1.27 -9.55
C CYS A 113 -8.17 -1.81 -10.85
N ASN A 114 -9.50 -2.04 -10.88
CA ASN A 114 -10.21 -2.45 -12.07
C ASN A 114 -10.16 -1.38 -13.17
N TYR A 115 -10.29 -0.10 -12.83
CA TYR A 115 -10.17 0.99 -13.80
C TYR A 115 -8.79 0.99 -14.47
N LEU A 116 -7.70 0.91 -13.69
CA LEU A 116 -6.35 0.85 -14.24
C LEU A 116 -6.14 -0.39 -15.10
N ALA A 117 -6.61 -1.56 -14.64
CA ALA A 117 -6.54 -2.77 -15.43
C ALA A 117 -7.28 -2.62 -16.76
N GLU A 118 -8.59 -2.41 -16.73
CA GLU A 118 -9.44 -2.46 -17.92
C GLU A 118 -9.30 -1.25 -18.85
N LYS A 119 -8.94 -0.07 -18.33
CA LYS A 119 -8.87 1.16 -19.15
C LYS A 119 -7.46 1.55 -19.54
N GLN A 120 -6.46 1.19 -18.73
CA GLN A 120 -5.06 1.54 -19.02
C GLN A 120 -4.22 0.33 -19.45
N ASN A 121 -4.82 -0.88 -19.46
CA ASN A 121 -4.14 -2.12 -19.83
C ASN A 121 -2.89 -2.37 -18.96
N ILE A 122 -3.06 -2.21 -17.64
CA ILE A 122 -2.02 -2.32 -16.61
C ILE A 122 -2.31 -3.54 -15.74
N CYS A 123 -1.30 -4.33 -15.39
CA CYS A 123 -1.49 -5.33 -14.33
C CYS A 123 -1.45 -4.62 -12.98
N VAL A 124 -2.46 -4.86 -12.13
CA VAL A 124 -2.51 -4.28 -10.78
C VAL A 124 -2.40 -5.35 -9.73
N VAL A 125 -1.55 -5.14 -8.72
CA VAL A 125 -1.53 -5.96 -7.51
C VAL A 125 -1.85 -5.07 -6.32
N SER A 126 -3.06 -5.23 -5.75
CA SER A 126 -3.46 -4.55 -4.53
C SER A 126 -3.06 -5.37 -3.30
N CYS A 127 -2.19 -4.79 -2.49
CA CYS A 127 -1.50 -5.46 -1.40
C CYS A 127 -2.24 -5.26 -0.08
N ASP A 128 -2.33 -6.35 0.69
CA ASP A 128 -2.81 -6.27 2.08
C ASP A 128 -1.63 -6.10 3.05
N TYR A 129 -1.89 -5.52 4.23
CA TYR A 129 -0.90 -5.33 5.29
C TYR A 129 -1.53 -5.44 6.67
N ARG A 130 -0.73 -5.79 7.68
CA ARG A 130 -1.24 -5.92 9.04
C ARG A 130 -1.60 -4.56 9.67
N LYS A 131 -2.79 -4.45 10.26
CA LYS A 131 -3.34 -3.16 10.71
C LYS A 131 -3.16 -2.89 12.21
N SER A 132 -3.06 -1.61 12.56
CA SER A 132 -3.16 -1.13 13.95
C SER A 132 -4.57 -1.36 14.53
N PRO A 133 -4.71 -1.43 15.87
CA PRO A 133 -3.65 -1.33 16.88
C PRO A 133 -2.93 -2.65 17.19
N GLY A 134 -3.33 -3.77 16.57
CA GLY A 134 -2.71 -5.09 16.80
C GLY A 134 -1.26 -5.15 16.32
N TYR A 135 -0.95 -4.38 15.28
CA TYR A 135 0.39 -4.24 14.74
C TYR A 135 0.77 -2.76 14.66
N TYR A 136 1.92 -2.42 15.24
CA TYR A 136 2.44 -1.06 15.34
C TYR A 136 3.49 -0.82 14.27
N PHE A 137 3.71 0.44 13.92
CA PHE A 137 4.80 0.85 13.05
C PHE A 137 6.15 0.29 13.57
N PRO A 138 7.02 -0.29 12.73
CA PRO A 138 7.00 -0.29 11.26
C PRO A 138 6.40 -1.56 10.60
N THR A 139 5.56 -2.33 11.31
CA THR A 139 5.09 -3.65 10.82
C THR A 139 4.47 -3.59 9.42
N GLN A 140 3.62 -2.59 9.17
CA GLN A 140 2.97 -2.36 7.88
C GLN A 140 3.98 -2.20 6.74
N THR A 141 5.00 -1.36 6.96
CA THR A 141 6.05 -1.10 5.97
C THR A 141 6.85 -2.36 5.69
N ASN A 142 7.20 -3.12 6.73
CA ASN A 142 7.95 -4.36 6.58
C ASN A 142 7.15 -5.42 5.81
N ASP A 143 5.86 -5.60 6.12
CA ASP A 143 4.97 -6.51 5.38
C ASP A 143 4.96 -6.16 3.89
N LEU A 144 4.81 -4.88 3.57
CA LEU A 144 4.75 -4.42 2.19
C LEU A 144 6.08 -4.56 1.46
N VAL A 145 7.22 -4.32 2.12
CA VAL A 145 8.54 -4.57 1.51
C VAL A 145 8.69 -6.05 1.12
N GLU A 146 8.35 -6.98 2.03
CA GLU A 146 8.42 -8.41 1.74
C GLU A 146 7.47 -8.83 0.61
N ILE A 147 6.21 -8.36 0.65
CA ILE A 147 5.20 -8.63 -0.37
C ILE A 147 5.64 -8.10 -1.73
N ILE A 148 6.12 -6.86 -1.79
CA ILE A 148 6.51 -6.22 -3.04
C ILE A 148 7.74 -6.90 -3.60
N THR A 149 8.76 -7.21 -2.79
CA THR A 149 9.89 -8.01 -3.26
C THR A 149 9.42 -9.34 -3.86
N SER A 150 8.46 -10.01 -3.22
CA SER A 150 7.88 -11.26 -3.74
C SER A 150 7.11 -11.08 -5.05
N ILE A 151 6.38 -9.97 -5.22
CA ILE A 151 5.70 -9.60 -6.47
C ILE A 151 6.74 -9.39 -7.59
N LEU A 152 7.86 -8.74 -7.28
CA LEU A 152 8.90 -8.46 -8.27
C LEU A 152 9.67 -9.70 -8.71
N ASP A 153 9.74 -10.72 -7.86
CA ASP A 153 10.39 -12.00 -8.13
C ASP A 153 9.42 -13.03 -8.75
N ASP A 154 8.14 -12.69 -8.86
CA ASP A 154 7.09 -13.58 -9.36
C ASP A 154 7.03 -13.64 -10.89
N GLU A 155 7.68 -14.66 -11.46
CA GLU A 155 7.69 -14.93 -12.90
C GLU A 155 6.32 -15.36 -13.47
N THR A 156 5.32 -15.62 -12.62
CA THR A 156 3.97 -15.98 -13.08
C THR A 156 3.12 -14.75 -13.44
N LEU A 157 3.54 -13.55 -13.05
CA LEU A 157 2.86 -12.31 -13.41
C LEU A 157 3.28 -11.87 -14.83
N PRO A 158 2.32 -11.50 -15.71
CA PRO A 158 2.64 -11.09 -17.08
C PRO A 158 3.11 -9.62 -17.12
N VAL A 159 4.15 -9.29 -16.36
CA VAL A 159 4.57 -7.90 -16.10
C VAL A 159 5.93 -7.57 -16.67
N ASP A 160 6.08 -6.32 -17.10
CA ASP A 160 7.34 -5.74 -17.54
C ASP A 160 8.04 -5.14 -16.31
N LYS A 161 9.07 -5.83 -15.81
CA LYS A 161 9.81 -5.40 -14.61
C LYS A 161 10.56 -4.08 -14.79
N SER A 162 10.63 -3.53 -16.00
CA SER A 162 11.16 -2.18 -16.25
C SER A 162 10.11 -1.07 -16.11
N LYS A 163 8.82 -1.41 -16.02
CA LYS A 163 7.68 -0.47 -15.98
C LYS A 163 6.83 -0.67 -14.73
N ILE A 164 7.39 -0.30 -13.59
CA ILE A 164 6.75 -0.52 -12.28
C ILE A 164 6.43 0.81 -11.63
N CYS A 165 5.15 0.99 -11.27
CA CYS A 165 4.66 2.10 -10.48
C CYS A 165 4.06 1.56 -9.17
N ILE A 166 4.16 2.32 -8.10
CA ILE A 166 3.49 2.03 -6.82
C ILE A 166 2.65 3.23 -6.41
N GLY A 167 1.53 2.99 -5.74
CA GLY A 167 0.67 4.06 -5.31
C GLY A 167 -0.33 3.65 -4.26
N GLY A 168 -1.10 4.63 -3.80
CA GLY A 168 -2.10 4.40 -2.77
C GLY A 168 -2.75 5.68 -2.27
N PHE A 169 -3.82 5.50 -1.49
CA PHE A 169 -4.65 6.59 -0.98
C PHE A 169 -4.37 6.83 0.51
N SER A 170 -4.23 8.10 0.91
CA SER A 170 -4.06 8.50 2.32
C SER A 170 -2.89 7.75 2.99
N ALA A 171 -3.19 6.91 4.00
CA ALA A 171 -2.22 6.03 4.65
C ALA A 171 -1.47 5.11 3.67
N GLY A 172 -2.13 4.64 2.61
CA GLY A 172 -1.49 3.84 1.57
C GLY A 172 -0.47 4.62 0.75
N GLY A 173 -0.72 5.91 0.52
CA GLY A 173 0.25 6.82 -0.09
C GLY A 173 1.46 7.07 0.81
N ASN A 174 1.24 7.21 2.13
CA ASN A 174 2.33 7.27 3.11
C ASN A 174 3.18 5.99 3.11
N LEU A 175 2.53 4.82 3.11
CA LEU A 175 3.21 3.53 3.06
C LEU A 175 3.98 3.35 1.75
N SER A 176 3.42 3.77 0.61
CA SER A 176 4.10 3.76 -0.69
C SER A 176 5.41 4.56 -0.63
N LEU A 177 5.37 5.79 -0.07
CA LEU A 177 6.56 6.63 0.13
C LEU A 177 7.59 6.00 1.07
N SER A 178 7.14 5.27 2.08
CA SER A 178 8.01 4.62 3.07
C SER A 178 8.70 3.39 2.48
N VAL A 179 7.96 2.57 1.75
CA VAL A 179 8.42 1.30 1.16
C VAL A 179 9.47 1.53 0.07
N VAL A 180 9.31 2.53 -0.79
CA VAL A 180 10.29 2.81 -1.86
C VAL A 180 11.65 3.30 -1.35
N GLN A 181 11.73 3.70 -0.08
CA GLN A 181 13.00 4.05 0.56
C GLN A 181 13.80 2.83 0.98
N ASP A 182 13.18 1.64 1.06
CA ASP A 182 13.87 0.41 1.41
C ASP A 182 14.89 0.01 0.33
N ARG A 183 16.09 -0.39 0.78
CA ARG A 183 17.22 -0.73 -0.09
C ARG A 183 16.90 -1.85 -1.08
N GLN A 184 16.00 -2.77 -0.74
CA GLN A 184 15.60 -3.89 -1.61
C GLN A 184 14.78 -3.43 -2.82
N LEU A 185 14.14 -2.27 -2.72
CA LEU A 185 13.20 -1.73 -3.72
C LEU A 185 13.74 -0.50 -4.45
N GLN A 186 14.78 0.14 -3.92
CA GLN A 186 15.48 1.23 -4.57
C GLN A 186 15.94 0.84 -5.99
N GLY A 187 15.64 1.72 -6.96
CA GLY A 187 15.96 1.49 -8.37
C GLY A 187 15.04 0.53 -9.12
N LYS A 188 14.17 -0.23 -8.44
CA LYS A 188 13.20 -1.13 -9.07
C LYS A 188 11.90 -0.41 -9.43
N ILE A 189 11.41 0.44 -8.53
CA ILE A 189 10.19 1.24 -8.74
C ILE A 189 10.51 2.49 -9.56
N LYS A 190 9.72 2.74 -10.62
CA LYS A 190 9.96 3.81 -11.62
C LYS A 190 9.02 4.99 -11.48
N GLY A 191 7.90 4.85 -10.77
CA GLY A 191 6.91 5.90 -10.59
C GLY A 191 6.13 5.77 -9.28
N LEU A 192 5.61 6.90 -8.83
CA LEU A 192 4.73 7.02 -7.68
C LEU A 192 3.41 7.69 -8.12
N CYS A 193 2.27 7.08 -7.78
CA CYS A 193 0.94 7.68 -7.97
C CYS A 193 0.23 7.77 -6.62
N LEU A 194 0.28 8.95 -5.99
CA LEU A 194 -0.10 9.11 -4.58
C LEU A 194 -1.31 10.03 -4.44
N TRP A 195 -2.29 9.60 -3.69
CA TRP A 195 -3.50 10.38 -3.43
C TRP A 195 -3.50 10.87 -1.99
N TYR A 196 -3.39 12.19 -1.81
CA TYR A 196 -3.42 12.87 -0.51
C TYR A 196 -2.64 12.14 0.61
N PRO A 197 -1.35 11.81 0.39
CA PRO A 197 -0.57 11.04 1.35
C PRO A 197 -0.33 11.84 2.63
N SER A 198 -0.41 11.17 3.80
CA SER A 198 0.16 11.74 5.03
C SER A 198 1.68 11.73 4.89
N THR A 199 2.32 12.89 4.99
CA THR A 199 3.78 13.02 4.81
C THR A 199 4.49 13.59 6.03
N ASP A 200 3.73 14.07 7.01
CA ASP A 200 4.22 14.60 8.26
C ASP A 200 3.23 14.29 9.38
N PHE A 201 3.76 14.06 10.58
CA PHE A 201 3.02 13.79 11.83
C PHE A 201 3.44 14.73 12.97
N SER A 202 4.15 15.82 12.64
CA SER A 202 4.58 16.86 13.58
C SER A 202 3.43 17.71 14.14
#